data_AF-A0A1X1ZKE9-F1
#
_entry.id   AF-A0A1X1ZKE9-F1
#
_cell.length_a   1.000
_cell.length_b   1.000
_cell.length_c   1.000
_cell.angle_alpha   90.00
_cell.angle_beta   90.00
_cell.angle_gamma   90.00
#
_symmetry.space_group_name_H-M   'P 1'
#
loop_
_entity.id
_entity.type
_entity.pdbx_description
1 polymer ?
#
loop_
_entity_poly.entity_id
_entity_poly.type
_entity_poly.pdbx_seq_one_letter_code
_entity_poly.pdbx_strand_id
1 'polypeptide(L)'
;MATRFMTDPDAMRAMAGRFEVHAQTVEDEARRMWASSQSISGAGWSGAAEATSFDTMGQMNQAFRNIVSMLHGVRDGLLRDAGNYEQQEQASQQVLSS
;
A
#
# COMPACT_ATOMS: atom_id res chain seq x y z
N MET A 1 -10.06 -23.04 7.37
CA MET A 1 -10.87 -22.52 6.26
C MET A 1 -10.10 -21.42 5.54
N ALA A 2 -9.22 -21.78 4.60
CA ALA A 2 -8.43 -20.83 3.81
C ALA A 2 -8.82 -20.84 2.32
N THR A 3 -9.90 -21.53 1.98
CA THR A 3 -10.08 -22.08 0.63
C THR A 3 -10.87 -21.19 -0.35
N ARG A 4 -11.36 -20.02 0.07
CA ARG A 4 -12.24 -19.19 -0.78
C ARG A 4 -11.68 -17.80 -1.11
N PHE A 5 -10.67 -17.33 -0.38
CA PHE A 5 -10.15 -15.96 -0.57
C PHE A 5 -9.50 -15.77 -1.95
N MET A 6 -8.93 -16.83 -2.53
CA MET A 6 -8.30 -16.79 -3.86
C MET A 6 -9.29 -16.91 -5.02
N THR A 7 -10.59 -17.11 -4.78
CA THR A 7 -11.59 -17.25 -5.86
C THR A 7 -12.89 -16.49 -5.57
N ASP A 8 -12.92 -15.66 -4.53
CA ASP A 8 -14.09 -14.87 -4.14
C ASP A 8 -13.83 -13.38 -4.46
N PRO A 9 -14.45 -12.84 -5.53
CA PRO A 9 -14.26 -11.46 -5.94
C PRO A 9 -14.60 -10.43 -4.86
N ASP A 10 -15.61 -10.69 -4.02
CA ASP A 10 -16.03 -9.76 -2.97
C ASP A 10 -15.01 -9.73 -1.83
N ALA A 11 -14.48 -10.88 -1.43
CA ALA A 11 -13.42 -10.97 -0.44
C ALA A 11 -12.13 -10.28 -0.93
N MET A 12 -11.78 -10.44 -2.20
CA MET A 12 -10.63 -9.75 -2.82
C MET A 12 -10.80 -8.23 -2.81
N ARG A 13 -11.98 -7.71 -3.19
CA ARG A 13 -12.27 -6.28 -3.14
C ARG A 13 -12.25 -5.72 -1.72
N ALA A 14 -12.81 -6.47 -0.75
CA ALA A 14 -12.75 -6.08 0.65
C ALA A 14 -11.30 -6.00 1.15
N MET A 15 -10.44 -6.93 0.74
CA MET A 15 -9.02 -6.89 1.08
C MET A 15 -8.28 -5.75 0.37
N ALA A 16 -8.58 -5.49 -0.90
CA ALA A 16 -8.05 -4.34 -1.63
C ALA A 16 -8.37 -3.02 -0.90
N GLY A 17 -9.60 -2.87 -0.41
CA GLY A 17 -9.99 -1.72 0.42
C GLY A 17 -9.18 -1.58 1.71
N ARG A 18 -8.79 -2.70 2.35
CA ARG A 18 -7.91 -2.66 3.53
C ARG A 18 -6.49 -2.22 3.18
N PHE A 19 -5.95 -2.67 2.04
CA PHE A 19 -4.65 -2.23 1.56
C PHE A 19 -4.65 -0.74 1.22
N GLU A 20 -5.74 -0.21 0.68
CA GLU A 20 -5.93 1.23 0.46
C GLU A 20 -5.86 2.02 1.76
N VAL A 21 -6.65 1.64 2.77
CA VAL A 21 -6.64 2.30 4.09
C VAL A 21 -5.25 2.23 4.72
N HIS A 22 -4.54 1.11 4.56
CA HIS A 22 -3.19 0.98 5.09
C HIS A 22 -2.18 1.87 4.35
N ALA A 23 -2.29 1.99 3.03
CA ALA A 23 -1.45 2.90 2.24
C ALA A 23 -1.62 4.35 2.70
N GLN A 24 -2.86 4.80 2.88
CA GLN A 24 -3.17 6.13 3.41
C GLN A 24 -2.59 6.35 4.82
N THR A 25 -2.70 5.34 5.70
CA THR A 25 -2.14 5.41 7.05
C THR A 25 -0.62 5.58 7.01
N VAL A 26 0.08 4.81 6.16
CA VAL A 26 1.53 4.89 6.00
C VAL A 26 1.94 6.25 5.41
N GLU A 27 1.19 6.80 4.45
CA GLU A 27 1.44 8.13 3.90
C GLU A 27 1.28 9.24 4.94
N ASP A 28 0.27 9.14 5.80
CA ASP A 28 0.05 10.09 6.89
C ASP A 28 1.17 10.02 7.93
N GLU A 29 1.62 8.81 8.28
CA GLU A 29 2.71 8.59 9.24
C GLU A 29 4.04 9.09 8.68
N ALA A 30 4.33 8.81 7.40
CA ALA A 30 5.50 9.33 6.70
C ALA A 30 5.55 10.87 6.70
N ARG A 31 4.39 11.52 6.44
CA ARG A 31 4.29 13.00 6.51
C ARG A 31 4.56 13.54 7.90
N ARG A 32 4.01 12.91 8.95
CA ARG A 32 4.26 13.30 10.34
C ARG A 32 5.72 13.14 10.73
N MET A 33 6.36 12.04 10.33
CA MET A 33 7.78 11.81 10.59
C MET A 33 8.66 12.86 9.90
N TRP A 34 8.36 13.22 8.66
CA TRP A 34 9.08 14.26 7.93
C TRP A 34 8.93 15.66 8.55
N ALA A 35 7.77 15.98 9.12
CA ALA A 35 7.57 17.20 9.89
C ALA A 35 8.35 17.18 11.23
N SER A 36 8.35 16.03 11.91
CA SER A 36 9.12 15.84 13.15
C SER A 36 10.62 16.01 12.91
N SER A 37 11.14 15.53 11.78
CA SER A 37 12.58 15.62 11.49
C SER A 37 13.06 17.04 11.22
N GLN A 38 12.23 17.88 10.61
CA GLN A 38 12.54 19.32 10.48
C GLN A 38 12.59 20.01 11.85
N SER A 39 11.74 19.58 12.79
CA SER A 39 11.79 20.10 14.16
C SER A 39 13.08 19.70 14.88
N ILE A 40 13.66 18.52 14.59
CA ILE A 40 14.95 18.06 15.13
C ILE A 40 16.12 18.89 14.57
N SER A 41 16.11 19.23 13.28
CA SER A 41 17.09 20.15 12.68
C SER A 41 17.07 21.54 13.35
N GLY A 42 15.89 22.02 13.78
CA GLY A 42 15.73 23.26 14.54
C GLY A 42 16.19 23.22 16.01
N ALA A 43 16.45 22.03 16.57
CA ALA A 43 16.78 21.84 17.99
C ALA A 43 18.30 21.89 18.31
N GLY A 44 19.13 22.35 17.37
CA GLY A 44 20.56 22.62 17.62
C GLY A 44 21.52 21.52 17.18
N TRP A 45 21.10 20.62 16.30
CA TRP A 45 22.00 19.66 15.66
C TRP A 45 22.69 20.36 14.49
N SER A 46 23.96 20.76 14.66
CA SER A 46 24.72 21.48 13.63
C SER A 46 25.84 20.62 13.03
N GLY A 47 26.14 20.81 11.73
CA GLY A 47 27.31 20.21 11.09
C GLY A 47 27.09 18.76 10.67
N ALA A 48 27.95 17.83 11.09
CA ALA A 48 27.87 16.43 10.67
C ALA A 48 26.56 15.74 11.13
N ALA A 49 26.07 16.07 12.33
CA ALA A 49 24.82 15.53 12.86
C ALA A 49 23.59 15.97 12.04
N GLU A 50 23.62 17.20 11.52
CA GLU A 50 22.59 17.74 10.63
C GLU A 50 22.59 17.00 9.29
N ALA A 51 23.76 16.89 8.66
CA ALA A 51 23.92 16.21 7.37
C ALA A 51 23.49 14.73 7.43
N THR A 52 23.91 13.99 8.47
CA THR A 52 23.50 12.61 8.67
C THR A 52 21.99 12.48 8.94
N SER A 53 21.40 13.44 9.65
CA SER A 53 19.95 13.45 9.88
C SER A 53 19.19 13.65 8.56
N PHE A 54 19.62 14.61 7.72
CA PHE A 54 19.01 14.81 6.41
C PHE A 54 19.12 13.58 5.51
N ASP A 55 20.27 12.91 5.49
CA ASP A 55 20.46 11.69 4.71
C ASP A 55 19.55 10.55 5.20
N THR A 56 19.50 10.33 6.52
CA THR A 56 18.60 9.35 7.15
C THR A 56 17.14 9.62 6.79
N MET A 57 16.73 10.90 6.76
CA MET A 57 15.38 11.29 6.35
C MET A 57 15.11 11.08 4.86
N GLY A 58 16.11 11.31 4.01
CA GLY A 58 16.03 11.00 2.59
C GLY A 58 15.80 9.51 2.34
N GLN A 59 16.59 8.67 3.00
CA GLN A 59 16.46 7.21 2.94
C GLN A 59 15.09 6.74 3.47
N MET A 60 14.63 7.29 4.60
CA MET A 60 13.31 6.95 5.14
C MET A 60 12.17 7.37 4.21
N ASN A 61 12.21 8.57 3.64
CA ASN A 61 11.21 9.03 2.68
C ASN A 61 11.15 8.11 1.44
N GLN A 62 12.31 7.64 0.96
CA GLN A 62 12.35 6.66 -0.13
C GLN A 62 11.73 5.32 0.30
N ALA A 63 12.06 4.83 1.50
CA ALA A 63 11.48 3.60 2.04
C ALA A 63 9.96 3.68 2.16
N PHE A 64 9.41 4.79 2.68
CA PHE A 64 7.96 5.00 2.76
C PHE A 64 7.29 4.97 1.40
N ARG A 65 7.85 5.66 0.40
CA ARG A 65 7.33 5.63 -0.97
C ARG A 65 7.33 4.21 -1.56
N ASN A 66 8.37 3.43 -1.28
CA ASN A 66 8.42 2.04 -1.71
C ASN A 66 7.32 1.20 -1.06
N ILE A 67 7.09 1.36 0.25
CA ILE A 67 6.03 0.65 0.98
C ILE A 67 4.66 1.00 0.39
N VAL A 68 4.36 2.29 0.20
CA VAL A 68 3.10 2.76 -0.39
C VAL A 68 2.90 2.18 -1.80
N SER A 69 3.95 2.21 -2.63
CA SER A 69 3.92 1.62 -3.97
C SER A 69 3.60 0.12 -3.92
N MET A 70 4.20 -0.62 -2.98
CA MET A 70 3.90 -2.04 -2.78
C MET A 70 2.46 -2.27 -2.33
N LEU A 71 1.93 -1.45 -1.42
CA LEU A 71 0.55 -1.56 -0.93
C LEU A 71 -0.47 -1.30 -2.05
N HIS A 72 -0.24 -0.27 -2.87
CA HIS A 72 -1.04 -0.02 -4.06
C HIS A 72 -0.92 -1.16 -5.08
N GLY A 73 0.29 -1.72 -5.27
CA GLY A 73 0.49 -2.87 -6.15
C GLY A 73 -0.33 -4.10 -5.74
N VAL A 74 -0.41 -4.40 -4.44
CA VAL A 74 -1.24 -5.49 -3.92
C VAL A 74 -2.73 -5.18 -4.10
N ARG A 75 -3.17 -3.96 -3.78
CA ARG A 75 -4.55 -3.50 -4.01
C ARG A 75 -4.96 -3.70 -5.46
N ASP A 76 -4.16 -3.21 -6.40
CA ASP A 76 -4.46 -3.25 -7.83
C ASP A 76 -4.46 -4.70 -8.38
N GLY A 77 -3.56 -5.55 -7.86
CA GLY A 77 -3.57 -6.98 -8.17
C GLY A 77 -4.87 -7.65 -7.73
N LEU A 78 -5.30 -7.42 -6.49
CA LEU A 78 -6.55 -7.98 -5.96
C LEU A 78 -7.78 -7.54 -6.74
N LEU A 79 -7.85 -6.26 -7.14
CA LEU A 79 -8.97 -5.74 -7.95
C LEU A 79 -9.00 -6.36 -9.35
N ARG A 80 -7.83 -6.54 -9.97
CA ARG A 80 -7.70 -7.20 -11.27
C ARG A 80 -8.15 -8.65 -11.19
N ASP A 81 -7.66 -9.39 -10.20
CA ASP A 81 -7.98 -10.80 -10.03
C ASP A 81 -9.48 -11.00 -9.77
N ALA A 82 -10.10 -10.15 -8.94
CA ALA A 82 -11.54 -10.15 -8.72
C ALA A 82 -12.31 -10.03 -10.04
N GLY A 83 -11.91 -9.08 -10.91
CA GLY A 83 -12.53 -8.90 -12.23
C GLY A 83 -12.34 -10.10 -13.17
N ASN A 84 -11.18 -10.76 -13.12
CA ASN A 84 -10.91 -11.96 -13.91
C ASN A 84 -11.81 -13.12 -13.47
N TYR A 85 -11.98 -13.32 -12.16
CA TYR A 85 -12.85 -14.38 -11.61
C TYR A 85 -14.31 -14.17 -11.98
N GLU A 86 -14.83 -12.94 -11.89
CA GLU A 86 -16.22 -12.65 -12.30
C GLU A 86 -16.48 -12.92 -13.78
N GLN A 87 -15.56 -12.52 -14.65
CA GLN A 87 -15.68 -12.78 -16.09
C GLN A 87 -15.66 -14.29 -16.38
N GLN A 88 -14.77 -15.02 -15.72
CA GLN A 88 -14.70 -16.47 -15.86
C GLN A 88 -15.99 -17.15 -15.37
N GLU A 89 -16.58 -16.68 -14.27
CA GLU A 89 -17.84 -17.20 -13.76
C GLU A 89 -19.01 -16.92 -14.72
N GLN A 90 -19.12 -15.70 -15.25
CA GLN A 90 -20.15 -15.35 -16.25
C GLN A 90 -20.03 -16.18 -17.52
N ALA A 91 -18.82 -16.36 -18.05
CA ALA A 91 -18.56 -17.19 -19.22
C ALA A 91 -18.93 -18.66 -18.95
N SER A 92 -18.61 -19.17 -17.76
CA SER A 92 -18.97 -20.53 -17.36
C SER A 92 -20.48 -20.72 -17.25
N GLN A 93 -21.21 -19.74 -16.70
CA GLN A 93 -22.67 -19.78 -16.62
C GLN A 93 -23.33 -19.81 -18.01
N GLN A 94 -22.82 -19.04 -18.98
CA GLN A 94 -23.35 -19.06 -20.34
C GLN A 94 -23.16 -20.43 -21.02
N VAL A 95 -21.98 -21.04 -20.88
CA VAL A 95 -21.69 -22.38 -21.40
C VAL A 95 -22.57 -23.44 -20.74
N LEU A 96 -22.77 -23.36 -19.43
CA LEU A 96 -23.61 -24.32 -18.68
C LEU A 96 -25.11 -24.12 -18.90
N SER A 97 -25.54 -22.94 -19.35
CA SER A 97 -26.93 -22.66 -19.70
C SER A 97 -27.33 -23.10 -21.11
N SER A 98 -26.36 -23.58 -21.91
CA SER A 98 -26.54 -24.11 -23.27
C SER A 98 -26.73 -25.63 -23.26
#